data_AF-A0A518AT90-F1
#
_entry.id   AF-A0A518AT90-F1
#
_cell.length_a   1.000
_cell.length_b   1.000
_cell.length_c   1.000
_cell.angle_alpha   90.00
_cell.angle_beta   90.00
_cell.angle_gamma   90.00
#
_symmetry.space_group_name_H-M   'P 1'
#
loop_
_entity.id
_entity.type
_entity.pdbx_description
1 polymer ?
#
loop_
_entity_poly.entity_id
_entity_poly.type
_entity_poly.pdbx_seq_one_letter_code
_entity_poly.pdbx_strand_id
1 'polypeptide(L)' 'MDYTIHNVNDSLDAAIQERAREESKSVNVVLLEALTRGLSSKPSAPVAGELADIFPGVPLEPEVLKAIGDQRRVEPEIWQ' A
#
# COMPACT_ATOMS: atom_id res chain seq x y z
N MET A 1 16.09 -7.71 -1.16
CA MET A 1 17.42 -7.72 -1.78
C MET A 1 17.77 -6.27 -1.96
N ASP A 2 18.83 -5.83 -1.29
CA ASP A 2 19.07 -4.40 -1.10
C ASP A 2 20.17 -3.95 -2.06
N TYR A 3 19.87 -2.89 -2.80
CA TYR A 3 20.79 -2.31 -3.78
C TYR A 3 21.22 -0.94 -3.28
N THR A 4 22.54 -0.72 -3.20
CA THR A 4 23.10 0.62 -2.94
C THR A 4 23.63 1.19 -4.24
N ILE A 5 23.15 2.38 -4.61
CA ILE A 5 23.64 3.11 -5.78
C ILE A 5 24.70 4.09 -5.31
N HIS A 6 25.93 3.90 -5.77
CA HIS A 6 27.05 4.79 -5.47
C HIS A 6 27.22 5.84 -6.57
N ASN A 7 27.85 6.97 -6.22
CA ASN A 7 28.22 8.03 -7.16
C ASN A 7 27.00 8.66 -7.89
N VAL A 8 25.89 8.84 -7.16
CA VAL A 8 24.74 9.62 -7.62
C VAL A 8 25.17 11.08 -7.72
N ASN A 9 24.89 11.72 -8.86
CA ASN A 9 25.27 13.13 -9.02
C ASN A 9 24.33 14.04 -8.21
N ASP A 10 24.85 15.19 -7.76
CA ASP A 10 24.12 16.11 -6.87
C ASP A 10 22.79 16.58 -7.45
N SER A 11 22.70 16.76 -8.78
CA SER A 11 21.45 17.20 -9.41
C SER A 11 20.37 16.12 -9.36
N LEU A 12 20.74 14.84 -9.49
CA LEU A 12 19.80 13.72 -9.41
C LEU A 12 19.37 13.48 -7.98
N ASP A 13 20.29 13.54 -7.01
CA ASP A 13 19.94 13.43 -5.60
C ASP A 13 18.97 14.55 -5.17
N ALA A 14 19.27 15.81 -5.54
CA ALA A 14 18.38 16.94 -5.28
C ALA A 14 16.99 16.76 -5.91
N ALA A 15 16.91 16.26 -7.14
CA ALA A 15 15.64 16.01 -7.80
C ALA A 15 14.83 14.89 -7.11
N ILE A 16 15.48 13.83 -6.63
CA ILE A 16 14.82 12.76 -5.89
C ILE A 16 14.32 13.26 -4.53
N GLN A 17 15.14 14.02 -3.80
CA GLN A 17 14.79 14.60 -2.50
C GLN A 17 13.61 15.56 -2.60
N GLU A 18 13.63 16.45 -3.60
CA GLU A 18 12.53 17.40 -3.82
C GLU A 18 11.23 16.66 -4.09
N ARG A 19 11.27 15.65 -4.96
CA ARG A 19 10.10 14.84 -5.28
C ARG A 19 9.58 14.03 -4.10
N ALA A 20 10.48 13.51 -3.26
CA ALA A 20 10.10 12.84 -2.01
C ALA A 20 9.37 13.78 -1.05
N ARG A 21 9.83 15.03 -0.96
CA ARG A 21 9.17 16.09 -0.17
C ARG A 21 7.80 16.44 -0.73
N GLU A 22 7.69 16.70 -2.03
CA GLU A 22 6.42 17.05 -2.70
C GLU A 22 5.36 15.94 -2.55
N GLU A 23 5.77 14.68 -2.69
CA GLU A 23 4.86 13.52 -2.64
C GLU A 23 4.66 12.98 -1.22
N SER A 24 5.32 13.55 -0.20
CA SER A 24 5.32 13.04 1.19
C SER A 24 5.68 11.55 1.28
N LYS A 25 6.60 11.11 0.43
CA LYS A 25 7.09 9.73 0.32
C LYS A 25 8.53 9.63 0.83
N SER A 26 8.97 8.41 1.13
CA SER A 26 10.40 8.19 1.39
C SER A 26 11.20 8.26 0.09
N VAL A 27 12.47 8.69 0.21
CA VAL A 27 13.43 8.76 -0.90
C VAL A 27 13.55 7.42 -1.62
N ASN A 28 13.56 6.31 -0.86
CA ASN A 28 13.61 4.96 -1.43
C ASN A 28 12.38 4.63 -2.30
N VAL A 29 11.18 5.03 -1.88
CA VAL A 29 9.95 4.81 -2.65
C VAL A 29 10.00 5.58 -3.96
N VAL A 30 10.35 6.87 -3.91
CA VAL A 30 10.47 7.71 -5.11
C VAL A 30 11.55 7.18 -6.06
N LEU A 31 12.69 6.75 -5.52
CA LEU A 31 13.76 6.14 -6.31
C LEU A 31 13.30 4.86 -7.03
N LEU A 32 12.60 3.96 -6.32
CA LEU A 32 12.06 2.73 -6.91
C LEU A 32 11.01 3.02 -7.99
N GLU A 33 10.11 3.96 -7.77
CA GLU A 33 9.11 4.38 -8.76
C GLU A 33 9.77 4.95 -10.02
N ALA A 34 10.79 5.82 -9.84
CA ALA A 34 11.55 6.41 -10.94
C ALA A 34 12.32 5.35 -11.75
N LEU A 35 12.99 4.41 -11.07
CA LEU A 35 13.70 3.30 -11.71
C LEU A 35 12.74 2.39 -12.48
N THR A 36 11.61 2.05 -11.87
CA THR A 36 10.59 1.22 -12.50
C THR A 36 10.06 1.87 -13.78
N ARG A 37 9.78 3.18 -13.73
CA ARG A 37 9.33 3.94 -14.88
C ARG A 37 10.39 4.03 -15.98
N GLY A 38 11.65 4.27 -15.60
CA GLY A 38 12.77 4.41 -16.54
C GLY A 38 13.17 3.11 -17.23
N LEU A 39 13.07 1.98 -16.53
CA LEU A 39 13.42 0.66 -17.06
C LEU A 39 12.33 0.06 -17.97
N SER A 40 11.20 0.76 -18.18
CA SER A 40 10.00 0.23 -18.85
C SER A 40 9.50 -1.10 -18.28
N SER A 41 10.03 -1.52 -17.12
CA SER A 41 9.48 -2.60 -16.33
C SER A 41 8.15 -2.09 -15.81
N LYS A 42 7.04 -2.70 -16.22
CA LYS A 42 5.77 -2.45 -15.53
C LYS A 42 6.05 -2.62 -14.04
N PRO A 43 5.65 -1.67 -13.16
CA PRO A 43 5.68 -1.93 -11.73
C PRO A 43 4.98 -3.27 -11.54
N SER A 44 5.69 -4.23 -10.96
CA SER A 44 5.00 -5.24 -10.17
C SER A 44 4.13 -4.41 -9.23
N ALA A 45 2.81 -4.49 -9.40
CA ALA A 45 1.88 -3.70 -8.62
C ALA A 45 2.37 -3.75 -7.16
N PRO A 46 2.44 -2.60 -6.45
CA PRO A 46 2.74 -2.67 -5.04
C PRO A 46 1.81 -3.74 -4.47
N VAL A 47 2.40 -4.79 -3.86
CA VAL A 47 1.61 -5.80 -3.17
C VAL A 47 0.78 -4.96 -2.21
N ALA A 48 -0.50 -4.81 -2.55
CA ALA A 48 -1.43 -4.16 -1.67
C ALA A 48 -1.40 -5.05 -0.45
N GLY A 49 -0.69 -4.62 0.60
CA GLY A 49 -0.89 -5.17 1.93
C GLY A 49 -2.39 -5.15 2.10
N GLU A 50 -2.97 -6.32 2.36
CA GLU A 50 -4.40 -6.43 2.54
C GLU A 50 -4.81 -5.37 3.56
N LEU A 51 -6.01 -4.80 3.47
CA LEU A 51 -6.46 -3.75 4.41
C LEU A 51 -6.29 -4.16 5.90
N ALA A 52 -6.12 -5.46 6.17
CA ALA A 52 -5.72 -6.05 7.44
C ALA A 52 -4.35 -5.58 7.98
N ASP A 53 -3.40 -5.20 7.12
CA ASP A 53 -2.06 -4.73 7.51
C ASP A 53 -2.09 -3.29 8.04
N ILE A 54 -3.09 -2.50 7.64
CA ILE A 54 -3.28 -1.10 8.07
C ILE A 54 -4.16 -1.04 9.31
N PHE A 55 -5.13 -1.94 9.42
CA PHE A 55 -5.97 -2.11 10.60
C PHE A 55 -5.80 -3.53 11.11
N PRO A 56 -4.84 -3.80 12.03
CA PRO A 56 -4.79 -5.08 12.70
C PRO A 56 -6.15 -5.28 13.37
N GLY A 57 -6.94 -6.22 12.85
CA GLY A 57 -8.31 -6.42 13.26
C GLY A 57 -8.39 -6.54 14.78
N VAL A 58 -9.17 -5.65 15.42
CA VAL A 58 -9.46 -5.82 16.84
C VAL A 58 -10.22 -7.13 16.98
N PRO A 59 -9.79 -8.07 17.85
CA PRO A 59 -10.53 -9.30 18.06
C PRO A 59 -11.95 -8.94 18.49
N LEU A 60 -12.92 -9.31 17.66
CA LEU A 60 -14.32 -9.04 17.92
C LEU A 60 -14.83 -10.05 18.95
N GLU A 61 -15.50 -9.54 19.98
CA GLU A 61 -16.15 -10.39 20.97
C GLU A 61 -17.19 -11.32 20.31
N PRO A 62 -17.42 -12.53 20.84
CA PRO A 62 -18.35 -13.50 20.26
C PRO A 62 -19.76 -12.93 20.00
N GLU A 63 -20.21 -12.03 20.87
CA GLU A 63 -21.51 -11.36 20.76
C GLU A 63 -21.57 -10.42 19.55
N VAL A 64 -20.46 -9.75 19.23
CA VAL A 64 -20.36 -8.86 18.07
C VAL A 64 -20.34 -9.66 16.78
N LEU A 65 -19.63 -10.79 16.76
CA LEU A 65 -19.62 -11.71 15.61
C LEU A 65 -21.03 -12.27 15.34
N LYS A 66 -21.77 -12.61 16.39
CA LYS A 66 -23.16 -13.07 16.28
C LYS A 66 -24.06 -11.99 15.67
N ALA A 67 -23.97 -10.75 16.16
CA ALA A 67 -24.77 -9.63 15.63
C ALA A 67 -24.49 -9.35 14.15
N ILE A 68 -23.22 -9.43 13.72
CA ILE A 68 -22.83 -9.30 12.30
C ILE A 68 -23.43 -10.45 11.47
N GLY A 69 -23.42 -11.67 11.98
CA GLY A 69 -24.03 -12.83 11.33
C GLY A 69 -25.54 -12.68 11.16
N ASP A 70 -26.22 -12.23 12.20
CA ASP A 70 -27.67 -11.98 12.19
C ASP A 70 -28.03 -10.87 11.20
N GLN A 71 -27.23 -9.80 11.10
CA GLN A 71 -27.43 -8.72 10.13
C GLN A 71 -27.26 -9.19 8.67
N ARG A 72 -26.36 -10.13 8.43
CA ARG A 72 -26.08 -10.68 7.08
C ARG A 72 -27.05 -11.78 6.68
N ARG A 73 -27.94 -12.21 7.59
CA ARG A 73 -28.95 -13.20 7.30
C ARG A 73 -30.00 -12.60 6.37
N VAL A 74 -29.90 -12.93 5.10
CA VAL A 74 -30.94 -12.59 4.13
C VAL A 74 -32.10 -13.55 4.36
N GLU A 75 -33.26 -13.01 4.74
CA GLU A 75 -34.49 -13.77 4.78
C GLU A 75 -35.00 -13.98 3.34
N PRO A 76 -35.05 -15.23 2.83
CA PRO A 76 -35.40 -15.49 1.44
C PRO A 76 -36.77 -14.97 1.04
N GLU A 77 -37.67 -14.81 2.00
CA GLU A 77 -39.05 -14.33 1.81
C GLU A 77 -39.12 -12.82 1.56
N ILE A 78 -38.10 -12.05 1.98
CA ILE A 78 -38.02 -10.59 1.81
C ILE A 78 -37.28 -10.21 0.52
N TRP A 79 -36.48 -11.13 -0.04
CA TRP A 79 -35.57 -10.87 -1.18
C TRP A 79 -36.16 -11.27 -2.57
N GLN A 80 -37.49 -11.38 -2.71
CA GLN A 80 -38.12 -11.55 -4.03
C GLN A 80 -38.16 -10.27 -4.85
#